data_AF-A0A382DX74-F1
#
_entry.id   AF-A0A382DX74-F1
#
_cell.length_a   1.000
_cell.length_b   1.000
_cell.length_c   1.000
_cell.angle_alpha   90.00
_cell.angle_beta   90.00
_cell.angle_gamma   90.00
#
_symmetry.space_group_name_H-M   'P 1'
#
loop_
_entity.id
_entity.type
_entity.pdbx_description
1 polymer ?
#
loop_
_entity_poly.entity_id
_entity_poly.type
_entity_poly.pdbx_seq_one_letter_code
_entity_poly.pdbx_strand_id
1 'polypeptide(L)'
;MPFNIKKRGKLTYYFEGEDPVLSAMVVEEQIDGDLRIHFSGLTGGHSATGILNLDTVTSMEPSIEVPLVFRCWEQWLQEAGLCQSITEIDFIEVHAFGAQPKSPSPLSDPAGYRR
;
A
#
# COMPACT_ATOMS: atom_id res chain seq x y z
N MET A 1 3.74 11.45 -8.57
CA MET A 1 4.96 11.72 -9.38
C MET A 1 5.57 10.38 -9.72
N PRO A 2 6.29 10.21 -10.84
CA PRO A 2 6.92 8.93 -11.14
C PRO A 2 7.91 8.54 -10.02
N PHE A 3 8.00 7.24 -9.72
CA PHE A 3 8.92 6.72 -8.72
C PHE A 3 10.37 7.12 -8.98
N ASN A 4 11.11 7.33 -7.89
CA ASN A 4 12.55 7.18 -7.89
C ASN A 4 12.88 5.67 -7.84
N ILE A 5 13.81 5.24 -8.69
CA ILE A 5 14.15 3.83 -8.87
C ILE A 5 15.61 3.58 -8.54
N LYS A 6 15.90 2.54 -7.75
CA LYS A 6 17.26 2.10 -7.42
C LYS A 6 17.38 0.60 -7.57
N LYS A 7 18.41 0.12 -8.28
CA LYS A 7 18.69 -1.32 -8.43
C LYS A 7 19.91 -1.74 -7.60
N ARG A 8 19.81 -2.89 -6.90
CA ARG A 8 20.91 -3.53 -6.14
C ARG A 8 20.84 -5.04 -6.32
N GLY A 9 21.68 -5.59 -7.21
CA GLY A 9 21.62 -7.00 -7.56
C GLY A 9 20.24 -7.36 -8.14
N LYS A 10 19.60 -8.38 -7.58
CA LYS A 10 18.25 -8.84 -7.96
C LYS A 10 17.11 -7.95 -7.47
N LEU A 11 17.38 -6.94 -6.63
CA LEU A 11 16.37 -6.08 -6.03
C LEU A 11 16.25 -4.75 -6.77
N THR A 12 15.02 -4.36 -7.10
CA THR A 12 14.67 -3.04 -7.62
C THR A 12 13.74 -2.35 -6.62
N TYR A 13 14.14 -1.18 -6.15
CA TYR A 13 13.43 -0.39 -5.15
C TYR A 13 12.71 0.77 -5.84
N TYR A 14 11.41 0.88 -5.58
CA TYR A 14 10.55 1.97 -6.03
C TYR A 14 10.15 2.81 -4.82
N PHE A 15 10.50 4.10 -4.82
CA PHE A 15 10.29 4.98 -3.68
C PHE A 15 9.99 6.41 -4.13
N GLU A 16 9.49 7.22 -3.20
CA GLU A 16 9.16 8.62 -3.43
C GLU A 16 9.94 9.53 -2.47
N GLY A 17 10.17 10.78 -2.88
CA GLY A 17 10.96 11.75 -2.11
C GLY A 17 12.47 11.60 -2.27
N GLU A 18 13.23 12.53 -1.68
CA GLU A 18 14.69 12.60 -1.82
C GLU A 18 15.42 11.64 -0.85
N ASP A 19 14.99 11.59 0.41
CA ASP A 19 15.57 10.74 1.45
C ASP A 19 14.50 9.80 2.05
N PRO A 20 14.09 8.76 1.32
CA PRO A 20 13.03 7.86 1.76
C PRO A 20 13.46 7.02 2.96
N VAL A 21 12.60 6.94 3.98
CA VAL A 21 12.76 5.97 5.08
C VAL A 21 12.43 4.55 4.63
N LEU A 22 11.49 4.42 3.68
CA LEU A 22 11.02 3.14 3.13
C LEU A 22 10.74 3.26 1.62
N SER A 23 10.75 2.12 0.92
CA SER A 23 10.32 2.03 -0.48
C SER A 23 8.84 1.67 -0.54
N ALA A 24 8.08 2.26 -1.45
CA ALA A 24 6.68 1.87 -1.70
C ALA A 24 6.59 0.40 -2.10
N MET A 25 7.53 -0.03 -2.94
CA MET A 25 7.62 -1.41 -3.43
C MET A 25 9.07 -1.83 -3.64
N VAL A 26 9.36 -3.10 -3.38
CA VAL A 26 10.62 -3.75 -3.75
C VAL A 26 10.31 -4.97 -4.59
N VAL A 27 10.90 -5.03 -5.78
CA VAL A 27 10.76 -6.15 -6.71
C VAL A 27 12.04 -6.97 -6.69
N GLU A 28 11.90 -8.27 -6.48
CA GLU A 28 12.96 -9.25 -6.53
C GLU A 28 12.82 -10.13 -7.78
N GLU A 29 13.81 -10.08 -8.66
CA GLU A 29 13.92 -10.97 -9.82
C GLU A 29 14.40 -12.36 -9.37
N GLN A 30 13.59 -13.39 -9.61
CA GLN A 30 13.90 -14.78 -9.30
C GLN A 30 14.75 -15.41 -10.42
N ILE A 31 15.37 -16.56 -10.14
CA ILE A 31 16.30 -17.21 -11.09
C ILE A 31 15.61 -17.76 -12.35
N ASP A 32 14.32 -18.04 -12.25
CA ASP A 32 13.44 -18.51 -13.33
C ASP A 32 12.78 -17.36 -14.12
N GLY A 33 13.04 -16.10 -13.75
CA GLY A 33 12.48 -14.92 -14.39
C GLY A 33 11.19 -14.41 -13.77
N ASP A 34 10.64 -15.12 -12.77
CA ASP A 34 9.48 -14.63 -12.02
C ASP A 34 9.86 -13.40 -11.20
N LEU A 35 8.87 -12.54 -10.95
CA LEU A 35 9.03 -11.37 -10.09
C LEU A 35 8.32 -11.61 -8.76
N ARG A 36 9.05 -11.48 -7.66
CA ARG A 36 8.45 -11.40 -6.33
C ARG A 36 8.35 -9.95 -5.92
N ILE A 37 7.14 -9.52 -5.59
CA ILE A 37 6.84 -8.12 -5.28
C ILE A 37 6.56 -7.99 -3.79
N HIS A 38 7.27 -7.08 -3.14
CA HIS A 38 7.07 -6.73 -1.74
C HIS A 38 6.46 -5.33 -1.66
N PHE A 39 5.19 -5.23 -1.27
CA PHE A 39 4.53 -3.95 -1.02
C PHE A 39 4.83 -3.44 0.38
N SER A 40 4.97 -2.12 0.52
CA SER A 40 4.93 -1.48 1.83
C SER A 40 3.53 -1.55 2.44
N GLY A 41 3.51 -1.71 3.76
CA GLY A 41 2.28 -1.64 4.55
C GLY A 41 1.69 -0.22 4.51
N LEU A 42 0.36 -0.14 4.39
CA LEU A 42 -0.37 1.13 4.35
C LEU A 42 -1.29 1.27 5.56
N THR A 43 -1.37 2.48 6.11
CA THR A 43 -2.33 2.84 7.14
C THR A 43 -3.62 3.31 6.48
N GLY A 44 -4.38 2.33 5.95
CA GLY A 44 -5.76 2.48 5.46
C GLY A 44 -6.03 3.78 4.70
N GLY A 45 -7.04 4.53 5.16
CA GLY A 45 -7.53 5.71 4.46
C GLY A 45 -6.54 6.87 4.36
N HIS A 46 -5.70 7.14 5.37
CA HIS A 46 -4.71 8.23 5.29
C HIS A 46 -3.69 8.02 4.19
N SER A 47 -3.13 6.80 4.09
CA SER A 47 -2.21 6.47 3.02
C SER A 47 -2.91 6.53 1.66
N ALA A 48 -4.12 5.98 1.57
CA ALA A 48 -4.87 5.93 0.33
C ALA A 48 -5.25 7.32 -0.20
N THR A 49 -5.63 8.25 0.66
CA THR A 49 -5.96 9.62 0.25
C THR A 49 -4.79 10.30 -0.45
N GLY A 50 -3.58 10.14 0.08
CA GLY A 50 -2.37 10.71 -0.53
C GLY A 50 -2.00 10.03 -1.85
N ILE A 51 -1.95 8.70 -1.87
CA ILE A 51 -1.51 7.93 -3.05
C ILE A 51 -2.51 8.07 -4.21
N LEU A 52 -3.80 7.93 -3.92
CA LEU A 52 -4.88 7.95 -4.91
C LEU A 52 -5.43 9.37 -5.18
N ASN A 53 -4.89 10.40 -4.51
CA ASN A 53 -5.37 11.79 -4.59
C ASN A 53 -6.88 11.94 -4.33
N LEU A 54 -7.39 11.35 -3.24
CA LEU A 54 -8.81 11.43 -2.88
C LEU A 54 -9.12 12.77 -2.19
N ASP A 55 -10.34 13.29 -2.37
CA ASP A 55 -10.77 14.53 -1.72
C ASP A 55 -11.05 14.37 -0.21
N THR A 56 -11.29 13.14 0.24
CA THR A 56 -11.66 12.83 1.62
C THR A 56 -10.83 11.69 2.18
N VAL A 57 -10.57 11.77 3.49
CA VAL A 57 -9.95 10.68 4.25
C VAL A 57 -11.06 9.82 4.82
N THR A 58 -11.15 8.57 4.37
CA THR A 58 -11.97 7.57 5.05
C THR A 58 -11.23 7.12 6.31
N SER A 59 -11.96 6.95 7.40
CA SER A 59 -11.41 6.41 8.65
C SER A 59 -12.51 5.59 9.30
N MET A 60 -12.11 4.58 10.06
CA MET A 60 -13.02 3.75 10.87
C MET A 60 -13.97 2.87 10.06
N GLU A 61 -13.72 2.67 8.78
CA GLU A 61 -14.60 1.87 7.90
C GLU A 61 -13.78 0.86 7.08
N PRO A 62 -13.46 -0.31 7.68
CA PRO A 62 -12.62 -1.31 7.03
C PRO A 62 -13.16 -1.79 5.68
N SER A 63 -14.47 -1.79 5.48
CA SER A 63 -15.08 -2.21 4.21
C SER A 63 -14.73 -1.29 3.04
N ILE A 64 -14.32 -0.05 3.34
CA ILE A 64 -13.84 0.93 2.36
C ILE A 64 -12.30 1.02 2.40
N GLU A 65 -11.70 1.11 3.59
CA GLU A 65 -10.26 1.31 3.74
C GLU A 65 -9.43 0.14 3.20
N VAL A 66 -9.87 -1.10 3.39
CA VAL A 66 -9.14 -2.28 2.90
C VAL A 66 -9.08 -2.31 1.37
N PRO A 67 -10.20 -2.18 0.62
CA PRO A 67 -10.14 -2.06 -0.85
C PRO A 67 -9.26 -0.92 -1.35
N LEU A 68 -9.21 0.22 -0.65
CA LEU A 68 -8.36 1.33 -1.04
C LEU A 68 -6.85 1.00 -0.96
N VAL A 69 -6.43 0.16 0.00
CA VAL A 69 -5.05 -0.34 0.06
C VAL A 69 -4.68 -1.12 -1.21
N PHE A 70 -5.55 -2.02 -1.66
CA PHE A 70 -5.33 -2.77 -2.90
C PHE A 70 -5.26 -1.85 -4.13
N ARG A 71 -6.09 -0.81 -4.17
CA ARG A 71 -6.03 0.20 -5.25
C ARG A 71 -4.71 0.98 -5.24
N CYS A 72 -4.14 1.28 -4.08
CA CYS A 72 -2.83 1.92 -3.98
C CYS A 72 -1.74 1.01 -4.58
N TRP A 73 -1.76 -0.27 -4.21
CA TRP A 73 -0.82 -1.25 -4.76
C TRP A 73 -0.99 -1.42 -6.28
N GLU A 74 -2.23 -1.42 -6.80
CA GLU A 74 -2.51 -1.44 -8.24
C GLU A 74 -1.92 -0.22 -8.95
N GLN A 75 -2.13 0.98 -8.41
CA GLN A 75 -1.54 2.20 -8.97
C GLN A 75 -0.02 2.12 -9.00
N TRP A 76 0.61 1.63 -7.93
CA TRP A 76 2.07 1.46 -7.89
C TRP A 76 2.58 0.44 -8.92
N LEU A 77 1.87 -0.66 -9.13
CA LEU A 77 2.20 -1.65 -10.16
C LEU A 77 2.13 -1.04 -11.56
N GLN A 78 1.09 -0.25 -11.83
CA GLN A 78 0.90 0.45 -13.10
C GLN A 78 1.99 1.51 -13.32
N GLU A 79 2.29 2.32 -12.31
CA GLU A 79 3.34 3.35 -12.36
C GLU A 79 4.74 2.74 -12.55
N ALA A 80 4.99 1.58 -11.96
CA ALA A 80 6.23 0.81 -12.16
C ALA A 80 6.29 0.09 -13.52
N GLY A 81 5.18 0.05 -14.28
CA GLY A 81 5.08 -0.64 -15.55
C GLY A 81 5.12 -2.17 -15.45
N LEU A 82 4.71 -2.73 -14.31
CA LEU A 82 4.77 -4.18 -14.05
C LEU A 82 3.52 -4.92 -14.52
N CYS A 83 2.33 -4.35 -14.34
CA CYS A 83 1.07 -4.89 -14.85
C CYS A 83 0.02 -3.77 -15.00
N GLN A 84 -1.12 -4.09 -15.62
CA GLN A 84 -2.25 -3.15 -15.80
C GLN A 84 -3.28 -3.30 -14.68
N SER A 85 -3.36 -4.46 -14.03
CA SER A 85 -4.25 -4.69 -12.89
C SER A 85 -3.59 -5.55 -11.82
N ILE A 86 -3.94 -5.29 -10.57
CA ILE A 86 -3.56 -6.12 -9.44
C ILE A 86 -4.16 -7.54 -9.51
N THR A 87 -5.15 -7.75 -10.37
CA THR A 87 -5.69 -9.10 -10.66
C THR A 87 -4.73 -9.97 -11.48
N GLU A 88 -3.67 -9.39 -12.05
CA GLU A 88 -2.63 -10.10 -12.80
C GLU A 88 -1.52 -10.66 -11.89
N ILE A 89 -1.58 -10.40 -10.58
CA ILE A 89 -0.60 -10.91 -9.63
C ILE A 89 -1.22 -11.94 -8.68
N ASP A 90 -0.41 -12.93 -8.30
CA ASP A 90 -0.77 -13.91 -7.29
C ASP A 90 -0.33 -13.43 -5.90
N PHE A 91 -1.28 -13.32 -4.97
CA PHE A 91 -0.98 -13.04 -3.57
C PHE A 91 -0.54 -14.33 -2.86
N ILE A 92 0.78 -14.50 -2.71
CA ILE A 92 1.36 -15.62 -1.97
C ILE A 92 1.22 -15.43 -0.45
N GLU A 93 1.38 -14.19 0.02
CA GLU A 93 1.31 -13.84 1.44
C GLU A 93 0.84 -12.40 1.63
N VAL A 94 -0.07 -12.18 2.59
CA VAL A 94 -0.54 -10.84 2.99
C VAL A 94 -0.52 -10.74 4.51
N HIS A 95 0.21 -9.77 5.04
CA HIS A 95 0.25 -9.48 6.48
C HIS A 95 -0.69 -8.32 6.78
N ALA A 96 -1.79 -8.61 7.48
CA ALA A 96 -2.74 -7.61 7.92
C ALA A 96 -2.64 -7.45 9.45
N PHE A 97 -2.34 -6.23 9.90
CA PHE A 97 -2.34 -5.88 11.31
C PHE A 97 -3.54 -4.98 11.62
N GLY A 98 -4.46 -5.48 12.44
CA GLY A 98 -5.51 -4.66 13.01
C GLY A 98 -4.94 -3.79 14.12
N ALA A 99 -4.81 -2.49 13.90
CA ALA A 99 -4.53 -1.53 14.96
C ALA A 99 -5.84 -0.91 15.41
N GLN A 100 -6.19 -1.09 16.69
CA GLN A 100 -7.28 -0.32 17.29
C GLN A 100 -6.88 1.17 17.28
N PRO A 101 -7.73 2.07 16.75
CA PRO A 101 -7.44 3.49 16.78
C PRO A 101 -7.34 3.96 18.23
N LYS A 102 -6.36 4.83 18.50
CA LYS A 102 -6.17 5.40 19.83
C LYS A 102 -7.32 6.33 20.24
N SER A 103 -8.01 6.92 19.26
CA SER A 103 -9.21 7.73 19.46
C SER A 103 -10.01 7.81 18.15
N PRO A 104 -11.35 7.73 18.20
CA PRO A 104 -12.16 7.41 19.38
C PRO A 104 -11.98 5.94 19.78
N SER A 105 -11.96 5.65 21.08
CA SER A 105 -11.88 4.25 21.55
C SER A 105 -13.26 3.60 21.45
N PRO A 106 -13.40 2.43 20.82
CA PRO A 106 -14.69 1.71 20.76
C PRO A 106 -15.17 1.26 22.14
N LEU A 107 -14.29 1.27 23.16
CA LEU A 107 -14.65 0.93 24.54
C LEU A 107 -15.21 2.14 25.30
N SER A 108 -14.62 3.33 25.11
CA SER A 108 -15.02 4.54 25.86
C SER A 108 -15.95 5.46 25.07
N ASP A 109 -15.95 5.39 23.74
CA ASP A 109 -16.84 6.12 22.83
C ASP A 109 -17.28 5.24 21.63
N PRO A 110 -18.18 4.27 21.86
CA PRO A 110 -18.69 3.39 20.80
C PRO A 110 -19.47 4.15 19.71
N ALA A 111 -20.05 5.31 20.03
CA ALA A 111 -20.86 6.09 19.09
C ALA A 111 -19.98 6.93 18.16
N GLY A 112 -18.90 7.52 18.68
CA GLY A 112 -17.89 8.21 17.88
C GLY A 112 -17.08 7.26 17.00
N TYR A 113 -16.84 6.02 17.45
CA TYR A 113 -16.15 5.00 16.65
C TYR A 113 -16.90 4.60 15.36
N ARG A 114 -18.23 4.73 15.33
CA ARG A 114 -19.06 4.35 14.16
C ARG A 114 -19.34 5.50 13.18
N ARG A 115 -18.72 6.68 13.37
CA ARG A 115 -18.94 7.84 12.51
C ARG A 115 -18.01 7.89 11.32
#